data_AF-A0A529F806-F1
#
_entry.id   AF-A0A529F806-F1
#
_cell.length_a   1.000
_cell.length_b   1.000
_cell.length_c   1.000
_cell.angle_alpha   90.00
_cell.angle_beta   90.00
_cell.angle_gamma   90.00
#
_symmetry.space_group_name_H-M   'P 1'
#
loop_
_entity.id
_entity.type
_entity.pdbx_description
1 polymer ?
#
loop_
_entity_poly.entity_id
_entity_poly.type
_entity_poly.pdbx_seq_one_letter_code
_entity_poly.pdbx_strand_id
1 'polypeptide(L)'
;AARIGPFDERFGAGGALRSAEDTDYLVRAMLIGMPVEYVPDMTIFHHHGRRDREAIDRLHRDYHFGNGALCLKHVRRAPWLLRHFYWAAD
;
A
#
# COMPACT_ATOMS: atom_id res chain seq x y z
N ALA A 1 3.71 15.96 5.52
CA ALA A 1 2.29 16.32 5.60
C ALA A 1 1.93 17.53 4.73
N ALA A 2 2.46 18.74 5.00
CA ALA A 2 2.00 19.98 4.33
C ALA A 2 1.99 19.95 2.78
N ARG A 3 2.95 19.28 2.15
CA ARG A 3 3.02 19.16 0.67
C ARG A 3 2.24 17.98 0.07
N ILE A 4 2.14 16.85 0.79
CA ILE A 4 1.49 15.62 0.31
C ILE A 4 -0.02 15.62 0.63
N GLY A 5 -0.40 16.33 1.70
CA GLY A 5 -1.71 16.22 2.35
C GLY A 5 -1.73 15.15 3.45
N PRO A 6 -2.88 14.97 4.14
CA PRO A 6 -3.09 13.90 5.11
C PRO A 6 -3.14 12.52 4.42
N PHE A 7 -3.28 11.45 5.22
CA PHE A 7 -3.69 10.14 4.71
C PHE A 7 -5.09 10.23 4.08
N ASP A 8 -5.34 9.37 3.10
CA ASP A 8 -6.70 9.17 2.60
C ASP A 8 -7.37 8.13 3.50
N GLU A 9 -8.26 8.60 4.39
CA GLU A 9 -8.90 7.79 5.44
C GLU A 9 -9.81 6.67 4.89
N ARG A 10 -10.04 6.63 3.57
CA ARG A 10 -10.68 5.47 2.93
C ARG A 10 -9.77 4.24 2.98
N PHE A 11 -8.45 4.42 2.99
CA PHE A 11 -7.47 3.33 3.08
C PHE A 11 -7.12 2.99 4.53
N GLY A 12 -6.42 1.87 4.72
CA GLY A 12 -5.96 1.37 6.00
C GLY A 12 -6.90 0.38 6.67
N ALA A 13 -6.40 -0.30 7.72
CA ALA A 13 -7.09 -1.40 8.39
C ALA A 13 -8.47 -1.02 8.95
N GLY A 14 -8.68 0.26 9.29
CA GLY A 14 -9.98 0.81 9.72
C GLY A 14 -10.79 1.48 8.61
N GLY A 15 -10.20 1.67 7.43
CA GLY A 15 -10.83 2.34 6.29
C GLY A 15 -11.68 1.39 5.45
N ALA A 16 -12.59 1.94 4.65
CA ALA A 16 -13.46 1.16 3.76
C ALA A 16 -12.69 0.31 2.73
N LEU A 17 -11.47 0.73 2.37
CA LEU A 17 -10.54 0.08 1.44
C LEU A 17 -9.53 -0.84 2.13
N ARG A 18 -9.61 -0.98 3.46
CA ARG A 18 -9.05 -2.08 4.28
C ARG A 18 -7.52 -2.18 4.37
N SER A 19 -6.75 -1.56 3.48
CA SER A 19 -5.28 -1.52 3.53
C SER A 19 -4.73 -0.35 2.70
N ALA A 20 -3.41 -0.33 2.44
CA ALA A 20 -2.71 0.51 1.45
C ALA A 20 -2.65 2.03 1.72
N GLU A 21 -2.88 2.46 2.95
CA GLU A 21 -2.80 3.87 3.37
C GLU A 21 -1.38 4.42 3.26
N ASP A 22 -0.39 3.62 3.64
CA ASP A 22 1.03 3.95 3.59
C ASP A 22 1.53 4.06 2.14
N THR A 23 1.13 3.09 1.32
CA THR A 23 1.51 2.96 -0.08
C THR A 23 0.88 4.09 -0.89
N ASP A 24 -0.38 4.44 -0.62
CA ASP A 24 -1.01 5.63 -1.21
C ASP A 24 -0.24 6.91 -0.88
N TYR A 25 0.17 7.06 0.38
CA TYR A 25 0.92 8.23 0.83
C TYR A 25 2.28 8.33 0.13
N LEU A 26 3.00 7.21 -0.02
CA LEU A 26 4.26 7.14 -0.77
C LEU A 26 4.07 7.41 -2.26
N VAL A 27 3.04 6.85 -2.90
CA VAL A 27 2.71 7.13 -4.31
C VAL A 27 2.49 8.62 -4.51
N ARG A 28 1.72 9.27 -3.64
CA ARG A 28 1.49 10.72 -3.70
C ARG A 28 2.77 11.52 -3.49
N ALA A 29 3.68 11.08 -2.61
CA ALA A 29 4.99 11.70 -2.44
C ALA A 29 5.82 11.62 -3.73
N MET A 30 5.90 10.44 -4.34
CA MET A 30 6.61 10.24 -5.61
C MET A 30 6.03 11.10 -6.74
N LEU A 31 4.70 11.20 -6.82
CA LEU A 31 4.02 12.00 -7.85
C LEU A 31 4.30 13.51 -7.76
N ILE A 32 4.71 14.02 -6.58
CA ILE A 32 5.14 15.41 -6.41
C ILE A 32 6.67 15.58 -6.46
N GLY A 33 7.39 14.57 -6.95
CA GLY A 33 8.83 14.58 -7.12
C GLY A 33 9.62 14.43 -5.82
N MET A 34 9.02 13.91 -4.75
CA MET A 34 9.79 13.57 -3.55
C MET A 34 10.56 12.26 -3.76
N PRO A 35 11.86 12.24 -3.43
CA PRO A 35 12.65 11.02 -3.52
C PRO A 35 12.15 10.00 -2.49
N VAL A 36 12.05 8.74 -2.92
CA VAL A 36 11.77 7.58 -2.08
C VAL A 36 12.93 6.62 -2.26
N GLU A 37 13.55 6.23 -1.16
CA GLU A 37 14.74 5.37 -1.14
C GLU A 37 14.40 4.03 -0.48
N TYR A 38 14.87 2.95 -1.11
CA TYR A 38 14.86 1.62 -0.50
C TYR A 38 16.20 1.40 0.19
N VAL A 39 16.18 1.22 1.50
CA VAL A 39 17.37 1.12 2.37
C VAL A 39 17.43 -0.29 2.97
N PRO A 40 18.10 -1.26 2.32
CA PRO A 40 18.06 -2.68 2.72
C PRO A 40 18.81 -2.98 4.02
N ASP A 41 19.75 -2.13 4.43
CA ASP A 41 20.54 -2.23 5.66
C ASP A 41 19.81 -1.66 6.89
N MET A 42 18.66 -0.98 6.70
CA MET A 42 17.78 -0.55 7.78
C MET A 42 16.77 -1.65 8.14
N THR A 43 17.21 -2.62 8.94
CA THR A 43 16.36 -3.74 9.38
C THR A 43 15.47 -3.34 10.56
N ILE A 44 14.16 -3.55 10.43
CA ILE A 44 13.17 -3.36 11.50
C ILE A 44 12.43 -4.68 11.75
N PHE A 45 12.35 -5.10 13.02
CA PHE A 45 11.62 -6.30 13.41
C PHE A 45 10.16 -5.97 13.72
N HIS A 46 9.23 -6.54 12.94
CA HIS A 46 7.80 -6.40 13.14
C HIS A 46 7.17 -7.67 13.71
N HIS A 47 6.61 -7.58 14.92
CA HIS A 47 5.79 -8.63 15.50
C HIS A 47 4.38 -8.58 14.91
N HIS A 48 4.13 -9.41 13.91
CA HIS A 48 2.83 -9.46 13.24
C HIS A 48 1.70 -10.07 14.09
N GLY A 49 2.05 -10.80 15.16
CA GLY A 49 1.12 -11.29 16.20
C GLY A 49 0.06 -12.32 15.76
N ARG A 50 -0.13 -12.52 14.46
CA ARG A 50 -1.14 -13.42 13.88
C ARG A 50 -0.67 -14.87 13.98
N ARG A 51 -1.52 -15.72 14.55
CA ARG A 51 -1.26 -17.16 14.75
C ARG A 51 -2.30 -18.06 14.08
N ASP A 52 -3.46 -17.49 13.76
CA ASP A 52 -4.58 -18.21 13.18
C ASP A 52 -4.59 -18.07 11.65
N ARG A 53 -4.92 -19.16 10.97
CA ARG A 53 -4.95 -19.21 9.50
C ARG A 53 -6.06 -18.33 8.93
N GLU A 54 -7.23 -18.28 9.56
CA GLU A 54 -8.32 -17.44 9.09
C GLU A 54 -7.95 -15.95 9.17
N ALA A 55 -7.26 -15.55 10.24
CA ALA A 55 -6.73 -14.20 10.38
C ALA A 55 -5.69 -13.83 9.31
N ILE A 56 -4.83 -14.79 8.92
CA ILE A 56 -3.86 -14.60 7.82
C ILE A 56 -4.58 -14.50 6.47
N ASP A 57 -5.54 -15.38 6.21
CA ASP A 57 -6.30 -15.37 4.96
C ASP A 57 -7.13 -14.10 4.81
N ARG A 58 -7.75 -13.61 5.90
CA ARG A 58 -8.46 -12.33 5.93
C ARG A 58 -7.52 -11.17 5.61
N LEU A 59 -6.33 -11.15 6.23
CA LEU A 59 -5.34 -10.11 5.96
C LEU A 59 -4.94 -10.05 4.49
N HIS A 60 -4.64 -11.20 3.87
CA HIS A 60 -4.28 -11.22 2.45
C HIS A 60 -5.43 -10.73 1.57
N ARG A 61 -6.68 -11.13 1.86
CA ARG A 61 -7.85 -10.62 1.13
C ARG A 61 -7.98 -9.10 1.25
N ASP A 62 -7.78 -8.55 2.44
CA ASP A 62 -7.84 -7.11 2.67
C ASP A 62 -6.71 -6.38 1.92
N TYR A 63 -5.51 -6.94 1.91
CA TYR A 63 -4.39 -6.42 1.11
C TYR A 63 -4.69 -6.42 -0.39
N HIS A 64 -5.22 -7.52 -0.93
CA HIS A 64 -5.62 -7.57 -2.34
C HIS A 64 -6.72 -6.56 -2.67
N PHE A 65 -7.70 -6.39 -1.78
CA PHE A 65 -8.78 -5.42 -1.96
C PHE A 65 -8.25 -3.98 -2.00
N GLY A 66 -7.43 -3.60 -1.02
CA GLY A 66 -6.84 -2.27 -0.98
C GLY A 66 -5.85 -2.01 -2.11
N ASN A 67 -5.07 -3.01 -2.55
CA ASN A 67 -4.19 -2.90 -3.71
C ASN A 67 -4.98 -2.65 -5.00
N GLY A 68 -6.15 -3.30 -5.16
CA GLY A 68 -7.06 -3.01 -6.28
C GLY A 68 -7.56 -1.56 -6.26
N ALA A 69 -7.98 -1.08 -5.09
CA ALA A 69 -8.43 0.30 -4.93
C ALA A 69 -7.30 1.32 -5.15
N LEU A 70 -6.08 1.01 -4.70
CA LEU A 70 -4.88 1.80 -4.93
C LEU A 70 -4.58 1.92 -6.44
N CYS A 71 -4.62 0.80 -7.16
CA CYS A 71 -4.42 0.77 -8.60
C CYS A 71 -5.48 1.62 -9.32
N LEU A 72 -6.75 1.48 -8.96
CA LEU A 72 -7.83 2.28 -9.55
C LEU A 72 -7.63 3.79 -9.28
N LYS A 73 -7.31 4.16 -8.04
CA LYS A 73 -7.08 5.57 -7.65
C LYS A 73 -5.99 6.22 -8.48
N HIS A 74 -4.93 5.48 -8.79
CA HIS A 74 -3.72 6.01 -9.41
C HIS A 74 -3.51 5.60 -10.87
N VAL A 75 -4.44 4.87 -11.50
CA VAL A 75 -4.29 4.29 -12.85
C VAL A 75 -3.82 5.30 -13.91
N ARG A 76 -4.23 6.56 -13.79
CA ARG A 76 -3.88 7.63 -14.75
C ARG A 76 -2.56 8.34 -14.44
N ARG A 77 -2.11 8.33 -13.18
CA ARG A 77 -0.95 9.12 -12.72
C ARG A 77 0.27 8.26 -12.40
N ALA A 78 0.04 7.01 -12.00
CA ALA A 78 1.07 6.04 -11.67
C ALA A 78 0.76 4.69 -12.35
N PRO A 79 0.70 4.62 -13.69
CA PRO A 79 0.38 3.38 -14.40
C PRO A 79 1.41 2.26 -14.14
N TRP A 80 2.60 2.61 -13.65
CA TRP A 80 3.60 1.63 -13.22
C TRP A 80 3.10 0.74 -12.07
N LEU A 81 2.10 1.16 -11.28
CA LEU A 81 1.48 0.30 -10.24
C LEU A 81 0.88 -0.97 -10.83
N LEU A 82 0.38 -0.91 -12.07
CA LEU A 82 -0.20 -2.07 -12.74
C LEU A 82 0.82 -3.18 -12.98
N ARG A 83 2.12 -2.85 -13.01
CA ARG A 83 3.17 -3.87 -13.10
C ARG A 83 3.10 -4.82 -11.92
N HIS A 84 2.63 -4.40 -10.75
CA HIS A 84 2.48 -5.28 -9.58
C HIS A 84 1.74 -6.58 -9.92
N PHE A 85 0.70 -6.53 -10.75
CA PHE A 85 -0.06 -7.72 -11.15
C PHE A 85 0.68 -8.63 -12.15
N TYR A 86 1.63 -8.08 -12.91
CA TYR A 86 2.52 -8.88 -13.73
C TYR A 86 3.45 -9.70 -12.84
N TRP A 87 4.11 -9.06 -11.86
CA TRP A 87 5.04 -9.74 -10.95
C TRP A 87 4.36 -10.67 -9.93
N ALA A 88 3.07 -10.47 -9.66
CA ALA A 88 2.32 -11.29 -8.69
C ALA A 88 1.69 -12.55 -9.33
N ALA A 89 1.71 -12.66 -10.66
CA ALA A 89 1.17 -13.80 -11.39
C ALA A 89 2.23 -14.87 -11.73
N ASP A 90 3.51 -14.54 -11.54
CA ASP A 90 4.66 -15.45 -11.65
C ASP A 90 5.03 -16.03 -10.27
#